data_AF-H2YMC7-F1
#
_entry.id   AF-H2YMC7-F1
#
_cell.length_a   1.000
_cell.length_b   1.000
_cell.length_c   1.000
_cell.angle_alpha   90.00
_cell.angle_beta   90.00
_cell.angle_gamma   90.00
#
_symmetry.space_group_name_H-M   'P 1'
#
loop_
_entity.id
_entity.type
_entity.pdbx_description
1 polymer ?
#
loop_
_entity_poly.entity_id
_entity_poly.type
_entity_poly.pdbx_seq_one_letter_code
_entity_poly.pdbx_strand_id
1 'polypeptide(L)'
;MEQSNLKIGDFVWAKMTGYPYWPGKIVEPDKDVKKPNKKFEMFFVRFYGTGDYAWTKADLIHKFNENREKYTSGSKRVIFVDAVKKCEHAVENREKGLPDT
;
A
#
# COMPACT_ATOMS: atom_id res chain seq x y z
N MET A 1 -0.73 -10.33 17.59
CA MET A 1 -1.20 -9.67 16.36
C MET A 1 -0.57 -8.29 16.36
N GLU A 2 0.61 -8.16 15.78
CA GLU A 2 1.40 -6.93 15.86
C GLU A 2 1.08 -6.04 14.66
N GLN A 3 -0.12 -5.47 14.66
CA GLN A 3 -0.54 -4.45 13.70
C GLN A 3 -0.51 -3.09 14.42
N SER A 4 0.65 -2.72 14.94
CA SER A 4 0.81 -1.50 15.72
C SER A 4 1.67 -0.50 14.95
N ASN A 5 1.02 0.59 14.55
CA ASN A 5 1.60 1.84 14.03
C ASN A 5 1.81 1.94 12.51
N LEU A 6 0.72 1.81 11.74
CA LEU A 6 0.65 2.28 10.35
C LEU A 6 0.52 3.82 10.33
N LYS A 7 1.28 4.50 9.47
CA LYS A 7 1.22 5.96 9.31
C LYS A 7 1.38 6.37 7.86
N ILE A 8 1.05 7.63 7.59
CA ILE A 8 1.30 8.27 6.30
C ILE A 8 2.78 8.13 5.93
N GLY A 9 3.03 7.80 4.67
CA GLY A 9 4.34 7.53 4.10
C GLY A 9 4.76 6.06 4.14
N ASP A 10 4.13 5.21 4.98
CA ASP A 10 4.49 3.80 5.06
C ASP A 10 4.05 3.02 3.83
N PHE A 11 4.95 2.15 3.36
CA PHE A 11 4.70 1.23 2.27
C PHE A 11 4.04 -0.02 2.82
N VAL A 12 2.99 -0.48 2.13
CA VAL A 12 2.10 -1.50 2.63
C VAL A 12 1.58 -2.42 1.52
N TRP A 13 1.13 -3.59 1.93
CA TRP A 13 0.28 -4.49 1.15
C TRP A 13 -1.15 -4.28 1.60
N ALA A 14 -2.01 -3.79 0.72
CA ALA A 14 -3.42 -3.56 0.99
C ALA A 14 -4.28 -4.57 0.24
N LYS A 15 -5.25 -5.19 0.94
CA LYS A 15 -6.18 -6.15 0.34
C LYS A 15 -7.43 -5.46 -0.18
N MET A 16 -7.70 -5.59 -1.48
CA MET A 16 -8.96 -5.21 -2.10
C MET A 16 -9.80 -6.44 -2.48
N THR A 17 -11.12 -6.31 -2.46
CA THR A 17 -12.04 -7.38 -2.89
C THR A 17 -11.80 -7.72 -4.36
N GLY A 18 -11.64 -9.00 -4.71
CA GLY A 18 -11.36 -9.45 -6.08
C GLY A 18 -9.90 -9.34 -6.54
N TYR A 19 -9.01 -8.76 -5.74
CA TYR A 19 -7.58 -8.62 -6.05
C TYR A 19 -6.71 -9.33 -5.00
N PRO A 20 -5.47 -9.75 -5.35
CA PRO A 20 -4.49 -10.15 -4.35
C PRO A 20 -4.16 -8.97 -3.41
N TYR A 21 -3.34 -9.22 -2.38
CA TYR A 21 -2.71 -8.13 -1.65
C TYR A 21 -1.87 -7.31 -2.62
N TRP A 22 -2.22 -6.03 -2.79
CA TRP A 22 -1.61 -5.15 -3.77
C TRP A 22 -0.65 -4.18 -3.07
N PRO A 23 0.54 -3.92 -3.65
CA PRO A 23 1.51 -3.03 -3.04
C PRO A 23 1.11 -1.57 -3.21
N GLY A 24 1.29 -0.78 -2.15
CA GLY A 24 0.89 0.62 -2.11
C GLY A 24 1.61 1.42 -1.02
N LYS A 25 1.24 2.69 -0.93
CA LYS A 25 1.76 3.63 0.08
C LYS A 25 0.60 4.34 0.75
N ILE A 26 0.66 4.45 2.08
CA ILE A 26 -0.29 5.28 2.82
C ILE A 26 0.03 6.74 2.51
N VAL A 27 -0.96 7.47 2.03
CA VAL A 27 -0.84 8.88 1.65
C VAL A 27 -1.94 9.69 2.33
N GLU A 28 -1.76 11.00 2.39
CA GLU A 28 -2.84 11.88 2.80
C GLU A 28 -3.91 11.92 1.69
N PRO A 29 -5.20 11.84 2.05
CA PRO A 29 -6.27 12.07 1.09
C PRO A 29 -6.26 13.52 0.63
N ASP A 30 -6.57 13.74 -0.65
CA ASP A 30 -6.86 15.07 -1.16
C ASP A 30 -8.03 15.71 -0.42
N LYS A 31 -8.10 17.05 -0.45
CA LYS A 31 -9.12 17.84 0.27
C LYS A 31 -10.56 17.44 -0.11
N ASP A 32 -10.75 16.97 -1.34
CA ASP A 32 -12.05 16.54 -1.87
C ASP A 32 -12.40 15.09 -1.50
N VAL A 33 -11.43 14.30 -1.04
CA VAL A 33 -11.61 12.90 -0.68
C VAL A 33 -12.07 12.77 0.77
N LYS A 34 -13.37 12.56 0.95
CA LYS A 34 -13.95 12.36 2.29
C LYS A 34 -13.54 11.02 2.88
N LYS A 35 -13.04 11.04 4.12
CA LYS A 35 -12.84 9.83 4.92
C LYS A 35 -14.20 9.15 5.15
N PRO A 36 -14.32 7.84 4.92
CA PRO A 36 -15.55 7.11 5.21
C PRO A 36 -15.91 7.27 6.69
N ASN A 37 -17.17 7.60 6.98
CA ASN A 37 -17.67 7.69 8.35
C ASN A 37 -17.91 6.28 8.91
N LYS A 38 -16.83 5.53 9.15
CA LYS A 38 -16.84 4.18 9.69
C LYS A 38 -16.18 4.18 11.07
N LYS A 39 -16.67 3.33 11.97
CA LYS A 39 -16.15 3.18 13.35
C LYS A 39 -14.76 2.52 13.43
N PHE A 40 -14.18 2.12 12.30
CA PHE A 40 -12.91 1.40 12.24
C PHE A 40 -11.83 2.28 11.62
N GLU A 41 -10.58 2.05 12.01
CA GLU A 41 -9.45 2.77 11.45
C GLU A 41 -9.26 2.39 9.97
N MET A 42 -9.14 3.42 9.13
CA MET A 42 -8.95 3.30 7.70
C MET A 42 -7.85 4.25 7.26
N PHE A 43 -7.03 3.76 6.34
CA PHE A 43 -5.95 4.49 5.72
C PHE A 43 -6.24 4.70 4.24
N PHE A 44 -5.81 5.84 3.71
CA PHE A 44 -5.89 6.13 2.29
C PHE A 44 -4.62 5.63 1.63
N VAL A 45 -4.76 4.64 0.74
CA VAL A 45 -3.63 3.95 0.12
C VAL A 45 -3.61 4.26 -1.36
N ARG A 46 -2.45 4.69 -1.86
CA ARG A 46 -2.15 4.79 -3.30
C ARG A 46 -1.50 3.49 -3.76
N PHE A 47 -2.05 2.86 -4.79
CA PHE A 47 -1.56 1.59 -5.33
C PHE A 47 -0.56 1.81 -6.46
N TYR A 48 0.53 1.05 -6.43
CA TYR A 48 1.50 1.06 -7.53
C TYR A 48 0.96 0.29 -8.75
N GLY A 49 1.53 0.57 -9.93
CA GLY A 49 1.10 -0.02 -11.19
C GLY A 49 -0.08 0.70 -11.83
N THR A 50 -1.23 0.79 -11.13
CA THR A 50 -2.41 1.50 -11.65
C THR A 50 -2.46 2.97 -11.27
N GLY A 51 -1.86 3.37 -10.14
CA GLY A 51 -1.96 4.72 -9.61
C GLY A 51 -3.31 5.04 -8.95
N ASP A 52 -4.15 4.03 -8.72
CA ASP A 52 -5.44 4.18 -8.05
C ASP A 52 -5.28 4.48 -6.56
N TYR A 53 -6.35 5.01 -5.96
CA TYR A 53 -6.43 5.29 -4.53
C TYR A 53 -7.67 4.65 -3.91
N ALA A 54 -7.53 4.09 -2.71
CA ALA A 54 -8.67 3.61 -1.96
C ALA A 54 -8.51 3.73 -0.44
N TRP A 55 -9.64 3.94 0.22
CA TRP A 55 -9.75 3.78 1.67
C TRP A 55 -9.76 2.30 2.03
N THR A 56 -8.72 1.86 2.75
CA THR A 56 -8.57 0.47 3.16
C THR A 56 -8.54 0.38 4.69
N LYS A 57 -9.21 -0.65 5.24
CA LYS A 57 -9.22 -0.90 6.70
C LYS A 57 -7.83 -1.28 7.19
N ALA A 58 -7.43 -0.82 8.37
CA ALA A 58 -6.16 -1.18 8.99
C ALA A 58 -5.93 -2.70 9.06
N ASP A 59 -6.96 -3.48 9.40
CA ASP A 59 -6.90 -4.96 9.42
C ASP A 59 -6.55 -5.63 8.08
N LEU A 60 -6.78 -4.94 6.96
CA LEU A 60 -6.53 -5.44 5.62
C LEU A 60 -5.23 -4.88 5.02
N ILE A 61 -4.43 -4.21 5.84
CA ILE A 61 -3.17 -3.57 5.46
C ILE A 61 -2.07 -4.23 6.27
N HIS A 62 -1.01 -4.68 5.60
CA HIS A 62 0.19 -5.20 6.24
C HIS A 62 1.41 -4.41 5.77
N LYS A 63 2.43 -4.26 6.62
CA LYS A 63 3.67 -3.55 6.23
C LYS A 63 4.37 -4.26 5.06
N PHE A 64 4.91 -3.46 4.14
CA PHE A 64 5.49 -3.97 2.91
C PHE A 64 6.68 -4.91 3.16
N ASN A 65 7.66 -4.44 3.92
CA ASN A 65 8.91 -5.17 4.17
C ASN A 65 8.69 -6.52 4.85
N GLU A 66 7.86 -6.55 5.91
CA GLU A 66 7.61 -7.77 6.70
C GLU A 66 6.85 -8.85 5.93
N ASN A 67 6.05 -8.47 4.92
CA ASN A 67 5.22 -9.40 4.17
C ASN A 67 5.60 -9.49 2.68
N ARG A 68 6.77 -8.95 2.30
CA ARG A 68 7.24 -8.90 0.92
C ARG A 68 7.28 -10.28 0.29
N GLU A 69 7.98 -11.24 0.89
CA GLU A 69 8.08 -12.61 0.36
C GLU A 69 6.72 -13.32 0.28
N LYS A 70 5.82 -13.01 1.21
CA LYS A 70 4.48 -13.62 1.28
C LYS A 70 3.57 -13.15 0.16
N TYR A 71 3.61 -11.87 -0.20
CA TYR A 71 2.66 -11.26 -1.13
C TYR A 71 3.23 -10.97 -2.52
N THR A 72 4.55 -10.91 -2.70
CA THR A 72 5.20 -10.67 -4.00
C THR A 72 4.80 -11.70 -5.07
N SER A 73 4.47 -12.93 -4.65
CA SER A 73 4.04 -14.01 -5.54
C SER A 73 2.52 -14.10 -5.71
N GLY A 74 1.77 -13.08 -5.31
CA GLY A 74 0.29 -13.07 -5.31
C GLY A 74 -0.36 -13.06 -6.69
N SER A 75 0.35 -12.69 -7.76
CA SER A 75 -0.15 -12.75 -9.14
C SER A 75 0.99 -12.78 -10.16
N LYS A 76 0.74 -13.39 -11.33
CA LYS A 76 1.67 -13.38 -12.49
C LYS A 76 1.36 -12.26 -13.50
N ARG A 77 0.35 -11.42 -13.25
CA ARG A 77 -0.03 -10.35 -14.16
C ARG A 77 1.08 -9.30 -14.22
N VAL A 78 1.42 -8.85 -15.43
CA VAL A 78 2.51 -7.87 -15.66
C VAL A 78 2.33 -6.61 -14.81
N ILE A 79 1.11 -6.08 -14.74
CA ILE A 79 0.81 -4.88 -13.94
C ILE A 79 1.00 -5.11 -12.42
N PHE A 80 0.77 -6.33 -11.93
CA PHE A 80 1.04 -6.66 -10.53
C PHE A 80 2.54 -6.74 -10.27
N VAL A 81 3.28 -7.45 -11.14
CA VAL A 81 4.74 -7.57 -11.02
C VAL A 81 5.42 -6.20 -11.13
N ASP A 82 4.95 -5.34 -12.03
CA ASP A 82 5.40 -3.95 -12.16
C ASP A 82 5.08 -3.13 -10.90
N ALA A 83 3.86 -3.26 -10.36
CA ALA A 83 3.47 -2.60 -9.13
C ALA A 83 4.38 -2.98 -7.95
N VAL A 84 4.71 -4.28 -7.83
CA VAL A 84 5.61 -4.78 -6.79
C VAL A 84 6.98 -4.14 -6.93
N LYS A 85 7.59 -4.20 -8.13
CA LYS A 85 8.91 -3.62 -8.41
C LYS A 85 8.96 -2.12 -8.12
N LYS A 86 7.92 -1.37 -8.53
CA LYS A 86 7.83 0.08 -8.26
C LYS A 86 7.77 0.36 -6.76
N CYS A 87 6.98 -0.41 -6.02
CA CYS A 87 6.92 -0.25 -4.57
C CYS A 87 8.26 -0.61 -3.89
N GLU A 88 8.94 -1.66 -4.34
CA GLU A 88 10.26 -2.04 -3.84
C GLU A 88 11.29 -0.92 -4.07
N HIS A 89 11.31 -0.36 -5.28
CA HIS A 89 12.20 0.74 -5.61
C HIS A 89 11.91 1.99 -4.76
N ALA A 90 10.64 2.30 -4.54
CA ALA A 90 10.23 3.42 -3.69
C ALA A 90 10.64 3.21 -2.21
N VAL A 91 10.55 1.99 -1.70
CA VAL A 91 11.05 1.63 -0.35
C VAL A 91 12.54 1.89 -0.25
N GLU A 92 13.32 1.40 -1.22
CA GLU A 92 14.76 1.58 -1.25
C GLU A 92 15.16 3.06 -1.37
N ASN A 93 14.44 3.82 -2.21
CA ASN A 93 14.66 5.26 -2.34
C ASN A 93 14.36 6.01 -1.04
N ARG A 94 13.33 5.62 -0.28
CA ARG A 94 13.05 6.20 1.04
C ARG A 94 14.19 5.95 2.03
N GLU A 95 14.77 4.76 2.03
CA GLU A 95 15.93 4.45 2.89
C GLU A 95 17.18 5.23 2.49
N LYS A 96 17.34 5.49 1.19
CA LYS A 96 18.45 6.29 0.64
C LYS A 96 18.21 7.81 0.70
N GLY A 97 17.05 8.26 1.15
CA GLY A 97 16.68 9.69 1.18
C GLY A 97 16.50 10.32 -0.21
N LEU A 98 16.26 9.50 -1.23
CA LEU A 98 16.07 9.92 -2.62
C LEU A 98 14.58 10.15 -2.93
N PRO A 99 14.24 11.07 -3.85
CA PRO A 99 12.86 11.29 -4.27
C PRO A 99 12.28 10.07 -5.00
N ASP A 100 11.01 9.81 -4.76
CA ASP A 100 10.17 8.85 -5.50
C ASP A 100 10.11 9.33 -6.96
N THR A 101 10.80 8.64 -7.89
CA THR A 101 10.84 8.95 -9.34
C THR A 101 10.07 7.90 -10.12
#